data_AF-A0A5B8BP16-F1
#
_entry.id   AF-A0A5B8BP16-F1
#
_cell.length_a   1.000
_cell.length_b   1.000
_cell.length_c   1.000
_cell.angle_alpha   90.00
_cell.angle_beta   90.00
_cell.angle_gamma   90.00
#
_symmetry.space_group_name_H-M   'P 1'
#
loop_
_entity.id
_entity.type
_entity.pdbx_description
1 polymer ?
#
loop_
_entity_poly.entity_id
_entity_poly.type
_entity_poly.pdbx_seq_one_letter_code
_entity_poly.pdbx_strand_id
1 'polypeptide(L)' 'MTHQATDSADQTGLRARLDRFFASVGMGFNAYMESRSRMHQITRLNALSDRELNAMGLKREDIPRHVFRDLLYS' A
#
# COMPACT_ATOMS: atom_id res chain seq x y z
N MET A 1 -25.43 -15.31 -8.51
CA MET A 1 -24.16 -15.59 -7.82
C MET A 1 -23.68 -14.29 -7.19
N THR A 2 -23.82 -14.17 -5.87
CA THR A 2 -23.50 -12.98 -5.07
C THR A 2 -22.01 -12.98 -4.71
N HIS A 3 -21.22 -12.10 -5.33
CA HIS A 3 -19.87 -11.81 -4.84
C HIS A 3 -19.99 -10.86 -3.65
N GLN A 4 -19.87 -11.44 -2.45
CA GLN A 4 -20.05 -10.80 -1.16
C GLN A 4 -18.85 -9.91 -0.81
N ALA A 5 -19.17 -8.70 -0.36
CA ALA A 5 -18.28 -7.67 0.13
C ALA A 5 -17.28 -8.18 1.19
N THR A 6 -15.98 -8.05 0.92
CA THR A 6 -14.88 -8.18 1.91
C THR A 6 -13.65 -7.38 1.47
N ASP A 7 -13.80 -6.07 1.22
CA ASP A 7 -12.62 -5.20 0.96
C ASP A 7 -12.49 -4.06 1.99
N SER A 8 -13.57 -3.71 2.70
CA SER A 8 -13.60 -2.49 3.52
C SER A 8 -12.84 -2.61 4.86
N ALA A 9 -12.76 -3.82 5.44
CA ALA A 9 -12.12 -4.06 6.73
C ALA A 9 -10.59 -4.09 6.63
N ASP A 10 -10.04 -4.81 5.64
CA ASP A 10 -8.60 -4.89 5.39
C ASP A 10 -8.00 -3.56 4.95
N GLN A 11 -8.72 -2.80 4.12
CA GLN A 11 -8.28 -1.50 3.65
C GLN A 11 -8.17 -0.48 4.81
N THR A 12 -8.97 -0.65 5.88
CA THR A 12 -8.92 0.18 7.09
C THR A 12 -7.69 -0.16 7.94
N GLY A 13 -7.37 -1.45 8.10
CA GLY A 13 -6.17 -1.89 8.83
C GLY A 13 -4.86 -1.49 8.14
N LEU A 14 -4.84 -1.54 6.80
CA LEU A 14 -3.69 -1.10 6.01
C LEU A 14 -3.44 0.40 6.16
N ARG A 15 -4.48 1.23 6.05
CA ARG A 15 -4.38 2.69 6.26
C ARG A 15 -3.80 3.02 7.64
N ALA A 16 -4.31 2.39 8.69
CA ALA A 16 -3.82 2.62 10.05
C ALA A 16 -2.33 2.24 10.23
N ARG A 17 -1.87 1.19 9.56
CA ARG A 17 -0.44 0.78 9.55
C ARG A 17 0.41 1.79 8.78
N LEU A 18 -0.08 2.29 7.65
CA LEU A 18 0.59 3.31 6.84
C LEU A 18 0.69 4.64 7.58
N ASP A 19 -0.39 5.08 8.23
CA ASP A 19 -0.40 6.30 9.03
C ASP A 19 0.62 6.23 10.16
N ARG A 20 0.72 5.08 10.83
CA ARG A 20 1.70 4.85 11.91
C ARG A 20 3.14 4.83 11.36
N PHE A 21 3.36 4.27 10.17
CA PHE A 21 4.65 4.32 9.48
C PHE A 21 5.02 5.77 9.14
N PHE A 22 4.16 6.54 8.49
CA PHE A 22 4.45 7.94 8.15
C PHE A 22 4.62 8.85 9.38
N ALA A 23 3.84 8.60 10.44
CA ALA A 23 4.03 9.29 11.72
C ALA A 23 5.40 9.01 12.34
N SER A 24 5.94 7.80 12.16
CA SER A 24 7.26 7.43 12.67
C SER A 24 8.44 7.92 11.82
N VAL A 25 8.24 8.18 10.52
CA VAL A 25 9.34 8.53 9.58
C VAL A 25 9.58 10.04 9.49
N GLY A 26 8.75 10.92 10.08
CA GLY A 26 9.10 12.33 10.29
C GLY A 26 9.42 13.10 8.99
N MET A 27 8.54 13.00 8.01
CA MET A 27 8.80 13.35 6.61
C MET A 27 8.14 14.69 6.26
N GLY A 28 8.94 15.77 6.15
CA GLY A 28 8.50 17.12 5.78
C GLY A 28 7.82 17.21 4.40
N PHE A 29 7.39 18.41 3.98
CA PHE A 29 6.55 18.65 2.77
C PHE A 29 6.93 17.84 1.51
N ASN A 30 8.22 17.64 1.22
CA ASN A 30 8.68 16.83 0.08
C ASN A 30 8.26 15.37 0.19
N ALA A 31 8.41 14.82 1.37
CA ALA A 31 8.08 13.45 1.64
C ALA A 31 6.58 13.22 1.87
N TYR A 32 5.83 14.28 2.20
CA TYR A 32 4.37 14.26 2.06
C TYR A 32 3.93 14.11 0.59
N MET A 33 4.57 14.83 -0.34
CA MET A 33 4.29 14.66 -1.78
C MET A 33 4.68 13.28 -2.29
N GLU A 34 5.84 12.77 -1.87
CA GLU A 34 6.28 11.42 -2.21
C GLU A 34 5.33 10.37 -1.61
N SER A 35 4.91 10.55 -0.34
CA SER A 35 3.92 9.72 0.33
C SER A 35 2.59 9.68 -0.43
N ARG A 36 2.10 10.80 -0.97
CA ARG A 36 0.90 10.83 -1.81
C ARG A 36 1.05 10.04 -3.11
N SER A 37 2.20 10.18 -3.79
CA SER A 37 2.49 9.41 -5.00
C SER A 37 2.50 7.91 -4.70
N ARG A 38 3.17 7.51 -3.60
CA ARG A 38 3.24 6.11 -3.16
C ARG A 38 1.89 5.57 -2.70
N MET A 39 1.04 6.39 -2.07
CA MET A 39 -0.35 5.99 -1.77
C MET A 39 -1.15 5.66 -3.02
N HIS A 40 -1.01 6.47 -4.07
CA HIS A 40 -1.66 6.17 -5.34
C HIS A 40 -1.17 4.85 -5.93
N GLN A 41 0.13 4.54 -5.79
CA GLN A 41 0.70 3.26 -6.20
C GLN A 41 0.17 2.08 -5.39
N ILE A 42 0.06 2.22 -4.06
CA ILE A 42 -0.56 1.22 -3.18
C ILE A 42 -2.02 0.99 -3.56
N THR A 43 -2.80 2.05 -3.79
CA THR A 43 -4.20 1.92 -4.22
C THR A 43 -4.30 1.21 -5.56
N ARG A 44 -3.44 1.53 -6.53
CA ARG A 44 -3.39 0.84 -7.82
C ARG A 44 -3.09 -0.64 -7.67
N LEU A 45 -2.09 -1.00 -6.87
CA LEU A 45 -1.72 -2.41 -6.65
C LEU A 45 -2.81 -3.16 -5.87
N ASN A 46 -3.48 -2.53 -4.91
CA ASN A 46 -4.61 -3.14 -4.20
C ASN A 46 -5.87 -3.28 -5.06
N ALA A 47 -6.00 -2.50 -6.13
CA ALA A 47 -7.07 -2.65 -7.11
C ALA A 47 -6.88 -3.87 -8.02
N LEU A 48 -5.68 -4.46 -8.08
CA LEU A 48 -5.42 -5.69 -8.80
C LEU A 48 -5.98 -6.91 -8.05
N SER A 49 -6.43 -7.91 -8.79
CA SER A 49 -6.82 -9.20 -8.22
C SER A 49 -5.61 -9.97 -7.70
N ASP A 50 -5.85 -10.92 -6.78
CA ASP A 50 -4.77 -11.75 -6.23
C ASP A 50 -4.08 -12.59 -7.32
N ARG A 51 -4.76 -12.92 -8.41
CA ARG A 51 -4.16 -13.60 -9.57
C ARG A 51 -3.16 -12.71 -10.29
N GLU A 52 -3.52 -11.45 -10.50
CA GLU A 52 -2.65 -10.46 -11.15
C GLU A 52 -1.45 -10.13 -10.25
N LEU A 53 -1.67 -9.98 -8.94
CA LEU A 53 -0.59 -9.81 -7.97
C LEU A 53 0.37 -11.01 -7.95
N ASN A 54 -0.15 -12.24 -7.93
CA ASN A 54 0.67 -13.44 -8.00
C ASN A 54 1.42 -13.57 -9.33
N ALA A 55 0.83 -13.14 -10.45
CA ALA A 55 1.53 -13.10 -11.74
C ALA A 55 2.73 -12.14 -11.72
N MET A 56 2.68 -11.11 -10.89
CA MET A 56 3.79 -10.19 -10.63
C MET A 56 4.75 -10.70 -9.53
N GLY A 57 4.48 -11.86 -8.92
CA GLY A 57 5.23 -12.38 -7.77
C GLY A 57 5.04 -11.56 -6.50
N LEU A 58 3.93 -10.83 -6.37
CA LEU A 58 3.64 -9.94 -5.26
C LEU A 58 2.44 -10.46 -4.44
N LYS A 59 2.51 -10.34 -3.11
CA LYS A 59 1.37 -10.58 -2.22
C LYS A 59 0.78 -9.26 -1.77
N ARG A 60 -0.53 -9.23 -1.47
CA ARG A 60 -1.21 -8.02 -0.94
C ARG A 60 -0.51 -7.46 0.30
N GLU A 61 -0.07 -8.33 1.20
CA GLU A 61 0.68 -7.97 2.42
C GLU A 61 2.07 -7.38 2.16
N ASP A 62 2.68 -7.71 1.02
CA ASP A 62 4.00 -7.21 0.62
C ASP A 62 3.93 -5.92 -0.21
N ILE A 63 2.74 -5.46 -0.63
CA ILE A 63 2.55 -4.22 -1.41
C ILE A 63 3.24 -3.02 -0.73
N PRO A 64 3.06 -2.75 0.58
CA PRO A 64 3.74 -1.62 1.22
C PRO A 64 5.27 -1.77 1.16
N ARG A 65 5.79 -2.97 1.46
CA ARG A 65 7.24 -3.24 1.42
C ARG A 65 7.80 -3.02 0.01
N HIS A 66 7.07 -3.45 -1.01
CA HIS A 66 7.45 -3.27 -2.41
C HIS A 66 7.46 -1.78 -2.80
N VAL A 67 6.40 -1.04 -2.45
CA VAL A 67 6.27 0.38 -2.80
C VAL A 67 7.28 1.25 -2.05
N PHE A 68 7.62 0.95 -0.80
CA PHE A 68 8.59 1.72 -0.02
C PHE A 68 10.03 1.21 -0.09
N ARG A 69 10.29 0.11 -0.82
CA ARG A 69 11.65 -0.45 -0.97
C ARG A 69 12.67 0.62 -1.36
N ASP A 70 12.32 1.47 -2.31
CA ASP A 70 13.25 2.47 -2.84
C ASP A 70 13.60 3.57 -1.82
N LEU A 71 12.81 3.73 -0.75
CA LEU A 71 13.08 4.63 0.37
C LEU A 71 13.80 3.95 1.54
N LEU A 72 13.67 2.63 1.67
CA LEU A 72 14.30 1.84 2.75
C LEU A 72 15.74 1.44 2.42
N TYR A 73 16.11 1.43 1.14
CA TYR A 73 17.44 1.02 0.65
C TYR A 73 18.27 2.17 0.06
N SER A 74 17.84 3.42 0.22
CA SER A 74 18.56 4.63 -0.20
C SER A 74 19.48 5.17 0.88
#